data_AF-A0A1S4D8N1-F1
#
_entry.id   AF-A0A1S4D8N1-F1
#
_cell.length_a   1.000
_cell.length_b   1.000
_cell.length_c   1.000
_cell.angle_alpha   90.00
_cell.angle_beta   90.00
_cell.angle_gamma   90.00
#
_symmetry.space_group_name_H-M   'P 1'
#
loop_
_entity.id
_entity.type
_entity.pdbx_description
1 polymer ?
#
loop_
_entity_poly.entity_id
_entity_poly.type
_entity_poly.pdbx_seq_one_letter_code
_entity_poly.pdbx_strand_id
1 'polypeptide(L)'
;MLPPELHPRTFRPYISASTSAPSLPTSFDGIYSPERNPNGGSSSSSLNSRSLRSSRFSPSAFVHNARIAVALVPCAAFLLDLGGTPVVATLTLGLMIAYILDSLNFKSGSFFAVWFSLIASQFAFFFSSSLFGTFNSIILGLSAVSVCSLANFLIGVWVSLQFKWIQIEYPTIVLALERLLFACCPIIASTVFTWATVSAVGMVNAAYYLMVFNCIFYWLFSVPRLSSFKLKQEVSYHGGRVPDENFILGQLESCVHTLNLLFFPLLFHIASHYSVIFVSAASICDLFLLFFIPFLFQLYASTRGGLWWVTKNEHQLQSIRVVNGAIALFVVVICLEVRVVFHSFGRYIQVPPPLNYLLVTITMLGGAAAAGAYALGMVSDAFSSLGFTASAVIVSSAGAIVVGFPVLFVPLPAVAGFYLARFFARKSISSYFAFVVLGSLMVIWFVM
;
A
#
# COMPACT_ATOMS: atom_id res chain seq x y z
N MET A 1 -17.13 -9.23 14.12
CA MET A 1 -15.89 -9.77 14.73
C MET A 1 -14.81 -9.74 13.66
N LEU A 2 -13.79 -8.89 13.83
CA LEU A 2 -12.68 -8.74 12.87
C LEU A 2 -11.62 -9.83 13.10
N PRO A 3 -10.90 -10.28 12.06
CA PRO A 3 -9.88 -11.32 12.19
C PRO A 3 -8.65 -10.84 13.00
N PRO A 4 -7.91 -11.77 13.65
CA PRO A 4 -6.86 -11.42 14.63
C PRO A 4 -5.63 -10.71 14.05
N GLU A 5 -5.50 -10.60 12.73
CA GLU A 5 -4.29 -10.08 12.06
C GLU A 5 -4.28 -8.55 11.86
N LEU A 6 -5.27 -7.83 12.41
CA LEU A 6 -5.37 -6.37 12.34
C LEU A 6 -5.00 -5.66 13.65
N HIS A 7 -4.43 -6.36 14.64
CA HIS A 7 -3.91 -5.67 15.82
C HIS A 7 -2.63 -4.91 15.48
N PRO A 8 -2.58 -3.56 15.64
CA PRO A 8 -1.32 -2.84 15.60
C PRO A 8 -0.45 -3.35 16.75
N ARG A 9 0.81 -3.68 16.47
CA ARG A 9 1.80 -3.99 17.50
C ARG A 9 1.84 -2.82 18.48
N THR A 10 1.26 -3.00 19.65
CA THR A 10 1.39 -2.09 20.78
C THR A 10 2.85 -2.09 21.22
N PHE A 11 3.49 -0.94 21.06
CA PHE A 11 4.78 -0.61 21.64
C PHE A 11 4.72 -0.88 23.16
N ARG A 12 5.58 -1.77 23.65
CA ARG A 12 5.77 -1.98 25.10
C ARG A 12 6.93 -1.07 25.53
N PRO A 13 6.74 -0.13 26.47
CA PRO A 13 7.86 0.63 27.02
C PRO A 13 8.73 -0.28 27.89
N TYR A 14 10.05 -0.08 27.80
CA TYR A 14 11.05 -0.74 28.63
C TYR A 14 10.75 -0.47 30.11
N ILE A 15 10.52 -1.54 30.89
CA ILE A 15 10.55 -1.47 32.35
C ILE A 15 12.01 -1.62 32.77
N SER A 16 12.58 -0.53 33.28
CA SER A 16 13.84 -0.53 33.99
C SER A 16 13.69 -1.35 35.27
N ALA A 17 14.51 -2.38 35.44
CA ALA A 17 14.53 -3.18 36.67
C ALA A 17 15.00 -2.33 37.86
N SER A 18 14.15 -2.23 38.87
CA SER A 18 14.41 -1.61 40.16
C SER A 18 15.46 -2.40 40.95
N THR A 19 16.50 -1.70 41.39
CA THR A 19 17.44 -2.13 42.42
C THR A 19 16.83 -2.05 43.82
N SER A 20 17.23 -3.01 44.67
CA SER A 20 17.30 -3.01 46.15
C SER A 20 16.37 -3.95 46.97
N ALA A 21 17.02 -5.03 47.44
CA ALA A 21 16.91 -5.72 48.76
C ALA A 21 15.86 -6.85 48.96
N PRO A 22 16.04 -7.77 49.96
CA PRO A 22 17.08 -8.80 50.06
C PRO A 22 16.54 -10.23 50.39
N SER A 23 17.48 -11.18 50.47
CA SER A 23 17.44 -12.65 50.64
C SER A 23 16.63 -13.29 51.79
N LEU A 24 16.13 -14.53 51.58
CA LEU A 24 16.43 -15.73 52.40
C LEU A 24 16.00 -17.06 51.70
N PRO A 25 16.61 -18.22 52.05
CA PRO A 25 16.73 -19.43 51.21
C PRO A 25 15.98 -20.66 51.76
N THR A 26 15.81 -21.69 50.93
CA THR A 26 15.72 -23.13 51.30
C THR A 26 15.91 -23.95 50.01
N SER A 27 17.08 -24.52 49.69
CA SER A 27 17.77 -25.71 50.24
C SER A 27 17.16 -27.06 49.82
N PHE A 28 18.07 -28.00 49.53
CA PHE A 28 17.91 -29.42 49.18
C PHE A 28 17.47 -29.67 47.72
N ASP A 29 18.10 -30.51 46.93
CA ASP A 29 19.25 -31.44 46.98
C ASP A 29 19.15 -32.15 45.61
N GLY A 30 20.15 -32.61 44.89
CA GLY A 30 21.57 -32.78 45.06
C GLY A 30 22.04 -33.57 43.83
N ILE A 31 23.34 -33.84 43.80
CA ILE A 31 24.06 -34.73 42.88
C ILE A 31 24.68 -34.04 41.65
N TYR A 32 25.87 -33.46 41.90
CA TYR A 32 27.18 -33.87 41.35
C TYR A 32 27.21 -34.39 39.89
N SER A 33 28.16 -34.07 39.01
CA SER A 33 29.35 -33.20 38.97
C SER A 33 30.02 -33.41 37.58
N PRO A 34 31.11 -32.69 37.23
CA PRO A 34 31.42 -32.24 35.88
C PRO A 34 32.52 -33.04 35.14
N GLU A 35 32.92 -32.49 33.98
CA GLU A 35 34.11 -32.79 33.14
C GLU A 35 33.95 -33.80 32.00
N ARG A 36 34.09 -33.34 30.75
CA ARG A 36 35.31 -33.66 29.96
C ARG A 36 35.49 -32.78 28.72
N ASN A 37 36.77 -32.50 28.49
CA ASN A 37 37.44 -31.69 27.48
C ASN A 37 37.22 -32.10 25.99
N PRO A 38 37.73 -31.30 25.03
CA PRO A 38 37.47 -31.36 23.60
C PRO A 38 38.46 -32.25 22.81
N ASN A 39 38.17 -32.40 21.51
CA ASN A 39 38.94 -32.98 20.41
C ASN A 39 39.02 -34.51 20.26
N GLY A 40 38.72 -34.97 19.03
CA GLY A 40 39.29 -36.20 18.47
C GLY A 40 38.44 -36.93 17.43
N GLY A 41 38.83 -36.82 16.16
CA GLY A 41 38.91 -37.99 15.28
C GLY A 41 37.65 -38.47 14.54
N SER A 42 37.57 -38.04 13.27
CA SER A 42 37.39 -38.87 12.06
C SER A 42 36.55 -40.17 12.09
N SER A 43 35.76 -40.26 11.01
CA SER A 43 35.26 -41.47 10.32
C SER A 43 33.92 -42.04 10.76
N SER A 44 32.88 -41.73 9.98
CA SER A 44 32.19 -42.76 9.20
C SER A 44 31.14 -42.12 8.30
N SER A 45 31.28 -42.39 7.01
CA SER A 45 30.29 -42.28 5.96
C SER A 45 28.84 -42.48 6.43
N SER A 46 28.06 -41.41 6.40
CA SER A 46 26.64 -41.52 6.08
C SER A 46 26.34 -40.51 4.98
N LEU A 47 25.91 -41.05 3.84
CA LEU A 47 25.33 -40.30 2.74
C LEU A 47 24.12 -39.52 3.25
N ASN A 48 24.32 -38.26 3.66
CA ASN A 48 23.22 -37.31 3.82
C ASN A 48 22.91 -36.63 2.49
N SER A 49 22.58 -37.45 1.49
CA SER A 49 21.85 -37.06 0.29
C SER A 49 20.35 -37.31 0.48
N ARG A 50 19.78 -36.96 1.64
CA ARG A 50 18.35 -37.08 1.93
C ARG A 50 17.84 -36.01 2.89
N SER A 51 17.56 -34.81 2.38
CA SER A 51 16.47 -33.95 2.89
C SER A 51 16.01 -32.80 1.97
N LEU A 52 16.39 -32.78 0.69
CA LEU A 52 15.86 -31.80 -0.30
C LEU A 52 14.42 -32.10 -0.78
N ARG A 53 13.72 -33.05 -0.15
CA ARG A 53 12.36 -33.47 -0.54
C ARG A 53 11.54 -33.78 0.70
N SER A 54 11.11 -32.74 1.42
CA SER A 54 9.96 -32.76 2.34
C SER A 54 10.07 -31.58 3.29
N SER A 55 9.64 -30.40 2.84
CA SER A 55 9.05 -29.46 3.79
C SER A 55 8.20 -28.43 3.05
N ARG A 56 7.01 -28.17 3.60
CA ARG A 56 6.31 -26.88 3.52
C ARG A 56 5.31 -26.61 2.39
N PHE A 57 4.75 -27.59 1.66
CA PHE A 57 3.54 -27.33 0.86
C PHE A 57 2.30 -27.92 1.53
N SER A 58 1.26 -27.12 1.73
CA SER A 58 -0.05 -27.58 2.22
C SER A 58 -1.14 -27.17 1.24
N PRO A 59 -1.85 -28.11 0.60
CA PRO A 59 -3.00 -27.78 -0.24
C PRO A 59 -4.09 -27.18 0.65
N SER A 60 -4.33 -25.88 0.50
CA SER A 60 -5.32 -25.14 1.26
C SER A 60 -6.10 -24.20 0.34
N ALA A 61 -7.23 -23.69 0.82
CA ALA A 61 -7.96 -22.68 0.06
C ALA A 61 -7.08 -21.44 -0.14
N PHE A 62 -7.11 -20.87 -1.35
CA PHE A 62 -6.30 -19.69 -1.65
C PHE A 62 -6.77 -18.49 -0.81
N VAL A 63 -5.96 -18.13 0.18
CA VAL A 63 -6.30 -17.12 1.21
C VAL A 63 -6.49 -15.73 0.61
N HIS A 64 -5.76 -15.43 -0.46
CA HIS A 64 -5.72 -14.10 -1.06
C HIS A 64 -6.81 -13.87 -2.12
N ASN A 65 -7.78 -14.78 -2.26
CA ASN A 65 -8.85 -14.72 -3.28
C ASN A 65 -9.57 -13.36 -3.31
N ALA A 66 -9.93 -12.81 -2.15
CA ALA A 66 -10.62 -11.52 -2.07
C ALA A 66 -9.81 -10.37 -2.66
N ARG A 67 -8.48 -10.35 -2.46
CA ARG A 67 -7.61 -9.28 -2.98
C ARG A 67 -7.48 -9.36 -4.48
N ILE A 68 -7.36 -10.58 -5.00
CA ILE A 68 -7.29 -10.81 -6.44
C ILE A 68 -8.61 -10.44 -7.09
N ALA A 69 -9.73 -10.80 -6.47
CA ALA A 69 -11.05 -10.45 -6.96
C ALA A 69 -11.25 -8.94 -7.06
N VAL A 70 -10.83 -8.17 -6.03
CA VAL A 70 -10.90 -6.70 -6.05
C VAL A 70 -10.13 -6.09 -7.24
N ALA A 71 -9.05 -6.72 -7.67
CA ALA A 71 -8.26 -6.27 -8.80
C ALA A 71 -8.79 -6.78 -10.15
N LEU A 72 -9.02 -8.10 -10.29
CA LEU A 72 -9.31 -8.73 -11.58
C LEU A 72 -10.80 -8.71 -11.95
N VAL A 73 -11.74 -8.67 -11.01
CA VAL A 73 -13.17 -8.67 -11.35
C VAL A 73 -13.57 -7.37 -12.08
N PRO A 74 -13.15 -6.18 -11.63
CA PRO A 74 -13.45 -4.96 -12.40
C PRO A 74 -12.71 -4.93 -13.75
N CYS A 75 -11.49 -5.49 -13.84
CA CYS A 75 -10.82 -5.66 -15.13
C CYS A 75 -11.62 -6.57 -16.07
N ALA A 76 -12.14 -7.70 -15.58
CA ALA A 76 -12.98 -8.60 -16.36
C ALA A 76 -14.25 -7.90 -16.85
N ALA A 77 -14.93 -7.16 -15.97
CA ALA A 77 -16.12 -6.40 -16.34
C ALA A 77 -15.83 -5.38 -17.44
N PHE A 78 -14.72 -4.63 -17.33
CA PHE A 78 -14.30 -3.68 -18.36
C PHE A 78 -13.93 -4.37 -19.69
N LEU A 79 -13.28 -5.53 -19.65
CA LEU A 79 -12.97 -6.31 -20.87
C LEU A 79 -14.24 -6.84 -21.55
N LEU A 80 -15.24 -7.25 -20.78
CA LEU A 80 -16.54 -7.68 -21.31
C LEU A 80 -17.28 -6.50 -21.98
N ASP A 81 -17.23 -5.32 -21.37
CA ASP A 81 -17.83 -4.10 -21.93
C ASP A 81 -17.15 -3.70 -23.25
N LEU A 82 -15.80 -3.69 -23.29
CA LEU A 82 -15.03 -3.43 -24.50
C LEU A 82 -15.21 -4.49 -25.60
N GLY A 83 -15.35 -5.76 -25.20
CA GLY A 83 -15.47 -6.89 -26.11
C GLY A 83 -16.87 -7.11 -26.67
N GLY A 84 -17.89 -6.60 -25.99
CA GLY A 84 -19.29 -6.69 -26.39
C GLY A 84 -19.84 -8.12 -26.42
N THR A 85 -20.89 -8.30 -27.23
CA THR A 85 -21.64 -9.56 -27.33
C THR A 85 -20.81 -10.80 -27.73
N PRO A 86 -19.84 -10.76 -28.66
CA PRO A 86 -19.13 -11.99 -29.05
C PRO A 86 -18.21 -12.50 -27.94
N VAL A 87 -17.60 -11.62 -27.15
CA VAL A 87 -16.77 -12.01 -26.00
C VAL A 87 -17.63 -12.61 -24.88
N VAL A 88 -18.79 -12.01 -24.60
CA VAL A 88 -19.74 -12.55 -23.62
C VAL A 88 -20.28 -13.92 -24.09
N ALA A 89 -20.66 -14.06 -25.35
CA ALA A 89 -21.19 -15.31 -25.90
C ALA A 89 -20.16 -16.46 -25.85
N THR A 90 -18.89 -16.18 -26.21
CA THR A 90 -17.82 -17.18 -26.17
C THR A 90 -17.51 -17.63 -24.74
N LEU A 91 -17.45 -16.69 -23.79
CA LEU A 91 -17.20 -17.02 -22.38
C LEU A 91 -18.39 -17.76 -21.74
N THR A 92 -19.63 -17.35 -22.00
CA THR A 92 -20.81 -18.04 -21.46
C THR A 92 -20.90 -19.48 -21.95
N LEU A 93 -20.73 -19.71 -23.25
CA LEU A 93 -20.68 -21.06 -23.83
C LEU A 93 -19.52 -21.87 -23.25
N GLY A 94 -18.33 -21.28 -23.13
CA GLY A 94 -17.16 -21.94 -22.55
C GLY A 94 -17.36 -22.35 -21.09
N LEU A 95 -17.97 -21.47 -20.28
CA LEU A 95 -18.32 -21.74 -18.89
C LEU A 95 -19.40 -22.83 -18.77
N MET A 96 -20.38 -22.87 -19.67
CA MET A 96 -21.36 -23.96 -19.72
C MET A 96 -20.69 -25.31 -19.99
N ILE A 97 -19.76 -25.37 -20.96
CA ILE A 97 -18.99 -26.59 -21.24
C ILE A 97 -18.15 -26.99 -20.02
N ALA A 98 -17.43 -26.04 -19.43
CA ALA A 98 -16.59 -26.29 -18.26
C ALA A 98 -17.42 -26.80 -17.06
N TYR A 99 -18.63 -26.26 -16.86
CA TYR A 99 -19.56 -26.70 -15.83
C TYR A 99 -20.07 -28.13 -16.07
N ILE A 100 -20.45 -28.46 -17.31
CA ILE A 100 -20.87 -29.83 -17.66
C ILE A 100 -19.72 -30.81 -17.40
N LEU A 101 -18.50 -30.50 -17.83
CA LEU A 101 -17.33 -31.36 -17.62
C LEU A 101 -16.98 -31.52 -16.13
N ASP A 102 -17.13 -30.46 -15.33
CA ASP A 102 -16.93 -30.54 -13.88
C ASP A 102 -18.02 -31.39 -13.20
N SER A 103 -19.28 -31.26 -13.64
CA SER A 103 -20.39 -32.09 -13.15
C SER A 103 -20.22 -33.59 -13.45
N LEU A 104 -19.53 -33.92 -14.54
CA LEU A 104 -19.14 -35.29 -14.90
C LEU A 104 -17.87 -35.77 -14.17
N ASN A 105 -17.35 -34.98 -13.21
CA ASN A 105 -16.11 -35.21 -12.48
C ASN A 105 -14.83 -35.25 -13.35
N PHE A 106 -14.88 -34.75 -14.59
CA PHE A 106 -13.72 -34.69 -15.48
C PHE A 106 -12.94 -33.38 -15.26
N LYS A 107 -12.24 -33.30 -14.13
CA LYS A 107 -11.54 -32.08 -13.64
C LYS A 107 -10.53 -31.50 -14.63
N SER A 108 -9.76 -32.37 -15.31
CA SER A 108 -8.77 -31.93 -16.31
C SER A 108 -9.47 -31.31 -17.53
N GLY A 109 -10.56 -31.91 -18.00
CA GLY A 109 -11.34 -31.33 -19.11
C GLY A 109 -11.99 -30.00 -18.75
N SER A 110 -12.52 -29.85 -17.53
CA SER A 110 -13.04 -28.56 -17.06
C SER A 110 -11.96 -27.47 -17.05
N PHE A 111 -10.75 -27.80 -16.58
CA PHE A 111 -9.60 -26.89 -16.61
C PHE A 111 -9.24 -26.45 -18.05
N PHE A 112 -9.12 -27.40 -18.97
CA PHE A 112 -8.80 -27.07 -20.37
C PHE A 112 -9.93 -26.31 -21.05
N ALA A 113 -11.19 -26.62 -20.76
CA ALA A 113 -12.35 -25.90 -21.28
C ALA A 113 -12.34 -24.42 -20.88
N VAL A 114 -11.99 -24.10 -19.62
CA VAL A 114 -11.82 -22.72 -19.18
C VAL A 114 -10.71 -22.02 -19.98
N TRP A 115 -9.52 -22.61 -20.09
CA TRP A 115 -8.41 -21.99 -20.83
C TRP A 115 -8.71 -21.81 -22.32
N PHE A 116 -9.30 -22.81 -22.97
CA PHE A 116 -9.74 -22.68 -24.37
C PHE A 116 -10.80 -21.60 -24.53
N SER A 117 -11.73 -21.45 -23.56
CA SER A 117 -12.71 -20.37 -23.60
C SER A 117 -12.07 -18.98 -23.46
N LEU A 118 -11.05 -18.82 -22.62
CA LEU A 118 -10.30 -17.56 -22.48
C LEU A 118 -9.48 -17.24 -23.74
N ILE A 119 -8.92 -18.25 -24.40
CA ILE A 119 -8.20 -18.07 -25.67
C ILE A 119 -9.20 -17.69 -26.78
N ALA A 120 -10.33 -18.40 -26.87
CA ALA A 120 -11.37 -18.13 -27.85
C ALA A 120 -11.98 -16.74 -27.65
N SER A 121 -12.19 -16.32 -26.40
CA SER A 121 -12.69 -14.98 -26.07
C SER A 121 -11.69 -13.89 -26.44
N GLN A 122 -10.38 -14.16 -26.31
CA GLN A 122 -9.34 -13.25 -26.78
C GLN A 122 -9.38 -13.10 -28.31
N PHE A 123 -9.53 -14.19 -29.06
CA PHE A 123 -9.71 -14.12 -30.52
C PHE A 123 -10.98 -13.34 -30.89
N ALA A 124 -12.11 -13.61 -30.23
CA ALA A 124 -13.34 -12.85 -30.43
C ALA A 124 -13.14 -11.36 -30.15
N PHE A 125 -12.41 -11.01 -29.09
CA PHE A 125 -12.05 -9.64 -28.75
C PHE A 125 -11.21 -8.97 -29.85
N PHE A 126 -10.22 -9.69 -30.42
CA PHE A 126 -9.39 -9.16 -31.51
C PHE A 126 -10.21 -8.78 -32.75
N PHE A 127 -11.20 -9.60 -33.12
CA PHE A 127 -12.02 -9.35 -34.32
C PHE A 127 -13.22 -8.43 -34.07
N SER A 128 -13.70 -8.35 -32.84
CA SER A 128 -14.86 -7.54 -32.49
C SER A 128 -14.50 -6.14 -32.00
N SER A 129 -13.34 -5.96 -31.38
CA SER A 129 -13.00 -4.68 -30.77
C SER A 129 -12.56 -3.68 -31.84
N SER A 130 -13.14 -2.48 -31.82
CA SER A 130 -12.78 -1.40 -32.73
C SER A 130 -11.43 -0.75 -32.40
N LEU A 131 -10.60 -1.35 -31.54
CA LEU A 131 -9.39 -0.73 -30.99
C LEU A 131 -8.41 -0.28 -32.09
N PHE A 132 -8.28 -1.04 -33.17
CA PHE A 132 -7.44 -0.65 -34.32
C PHE A 132 -8.03 0.51 -35.13
N GLY A 133 -9.35 0.70 -35.11
CA GLY A 133 -10.02 1.85 -35.73
C GLY A 133 -10.08 3.07 -34.81
N THR A 134 -10.10 2.87 -33.49
CA THR A 134 -10.13 3.94 -32.48
C THR A 134 -8.75 4.57 -32.28
N PHE A 135 -7.68 3.78 -32.36
CA PHE A 135 -6.32 4.31 -32.27
C PHE A 135 -5.76 4.62 -33.66
N ASN A 136 -5.32 5.86 -33.86
CA ASN A 136 -4.64 6.30 -35.09
C ASN A 136 -3.28 5.62 -35.34
N SER A 137 -2.80 4.77 -34.42
CA SER A 137 -1.52 4.07 -34.50
C SER A 137 -1.67 2.58 -34.22
N ILE A 138 -1.17 1.76 -35.14
CA ILE A 138 -1.15 0.28 -35.03
C ILE A 138 -0.41 -0.16 -33.78
N ILE A 139 0.71 0.50 -33.44
CA ILE A 139 1.52 0.17 -32.27
C ILE A 139 0.69 0.36 -30.99
N LEU A 140 -0.09 1.43 -30.93
CA LEU A 140 -0.94 1.73 -29.79
C LEU A 140 -2.08 0.70 -29.68
N GLY A 141 -2.71 0.34 -30.79
CA GLY A 141 -3.70 -0.74 -30.86
C GLY A 141 -3.13 -2.08 -30.38
N LEU A 142 -1.95 -2.48 -30.87
CA LEU A 142 -1.27 -3.71 -30.42
C LEU A 142 -0.94 -3.67 -28.92
N SER A 143 -0.48 -2.53 -28.41
CA SER A 143 -0.20 -2.38 -26.98
C SER A 143 -1.46 -2.49 -26.13
N ALA A 144 -2.58 -1.90 -26.56
CA ALA A 144 -3.86 -1.98 -25.86
C ALA A 144 -4.38 -3.42 -25.83
N VAL A 145 -4.35 -4.11 -26.96
CA VAL A 145 -4.78 -5.52 -26.99
C VAL A 145 -3.82 -6.42 -26.21
N SER A 146 -2.52 -6.10 -26.18
CA SER A 146 -1.55 -6.81 -25.34
C SER A 146 -1.88 -6.66 -23.85
N VAL A 147 -2.25 -5.46 -23.38
CA VAL A 147 -2.70 -5.24 -21.99
C VAL A 147 -3.97 -6.03 -21.69
N CYS A 148 -4.95 -6.04 -22.61
CA CYS A 148 -6.16 -6.85 -22.46
C CYS A 148 -5.85 -8.36 -22.40
N SER A 149 -4.96 -8.84 -23.26
CA SER A 149 -4.51 -10.23 -23.29
C SER A 149 -3.81 -10.62 -21.98
N LEU A 150 -2.96 -9.75 -21.44
CA LEU A 150 -2.31 -9.96 -20.14
C LEU A 150 -3.32 -9.99 -19.00
N ALA A 151 -4.33 -9.12 -18.99
CA ALA A 151 -5.40 -9.16 -18.00
C ALA A 151 -6.21 -10.47 -18.08
N ASN A 152 -6.57 -10.90 -19.29
CA ASN A 152 -7.27 -12.16 -19.54
C ASN A 152 -6.42 -13.38 -19.12
N PHE A 153 -5.12 -13.35 -19.40
CA PHE A 153 -4.17 -14.37 -18.93
C PHE A 153 -4.10 -14.45 -17.40
N LEU A 154 -4.05 -13.30 -16.71
CA LEU A 154 -4.05 -13.27 -15.23
C LEU A 154 -5.35 -13.81 -14.63
N ILE A 155 -6.49 -13.58 -15.28
CA ILE A 155 -7.77 -14.22 -14.91
C ILE A 155 -7.66 -15.75 -15.05
N GLY A 156 -7.09 -16.25 -16.15
CA GLY A 156 -6.82 -17.68 -16.34
C GLY A 156 -5.90 -18.27 -15.26
N VAL A 157 -4.84 -17.55 -14.88
CA VAL A 157 -3.95 -17.94 -13.78
C VAL A 157 -4.70 -17.98 -12.44
N TRP A 158 -5.56 -16.99 -12.18
CA TRP A 158 -6.37 -16.95 -10.96
C TRP A 158 -7.34 -18.14 -10.87
N VAL A 159 -8.01 -18.47 -11.98
CA VAL A 159 -8.91 -19.62 -12.05
C VAL A 159 -8.14 -20.94 -11.91
N SER A 160 -6.94 -21.04 -12.49
CA SER A 160 -6.08 -22.21 -12.37
C SER A 160 -5.77 -22.56 -10.90
N LEU A 161 -5.54 -21.55 -10.06
CA LEU A 161 -5.27 -21.73 -8.63
C LEU A 161 -6.47 -22.32 -7.85
N GLN A 162 -7.70 -22.27 -8.39
CA GLN A 162 -8.89 -22.82 -7.73
C GLN A 162 -9.01 -24.35 -7.88
N PHE A 163 -8.33 -24.95 -8.87
CA PHE A 163 -8.40 -26.40 -9.10
C PHE A 163 -7.54 -27.16 -8.07
N LYS A 164 -8.18 -27.89 -7.15
CA LYS A 164 -7.44 -28.71 -6.16
C LYS A 164 -6.51 -29.75 -6.80
N TRP A 165 -6.87 -30.27 -7.97
CA TRP A 165 -6.04 -31.23 -8.71
C TRP A 165 -4.66 -30.64 -9.06
N ILE A 166 -4.59 -29.40 -9.56
CA ILE A 166 -3.30 -28.77 -9.90
C ILE A 166 -2.43 -28.52 -8.66
N GLN A 167 -3.07 -28.24 -7.52
CA GLN A 167 -2.37 -28.02 -6.24
C GLN A 167 -1.69 -29.29 -5.73
N ILE A 168 -2.31 -30.46 -5.94
CA ILE A 168 -1.77 -31.74 -5.47
C ILE A 168 -0.69 -32.25 -6.43
N GLU A 169 -0.96 -32.20 -7.73
CA GLU A 169 -0.07 -32.77 -8.75
C GLU A 169 1.17 -31.90 -9.01
N TYR A 170 1.01 -30.56 -9.00
CA TYR A 170 2.06 -29.61 -9.39
C TYR A 170 2.26 -28.47 -8.36
N PRO A 171 2.73 -28.76 -7.15
CA PRO A 171 2.86 -27.78 -6.07
C PRO A 171 3.83 -26.63 -6.38
N THR A 172 4.89 -26.90 -7.15
CA THR A 172 5.87 -25.87 -7.57
C THR A 172 5.26 -24.87 -8.55
N ILE A 173 4.43 -25.34 -9.47
CA ILE A 173 3.72 -24.51 -10.45
C ILE A 173 2.74 -23.61 -9.71
N VAL A 174 1.99 -24.14 -8.74
CA VAL A 174 1.04 -23.35 -7.94
C VAL A 174 1.71 -22.20 -7.19
N LEU A 175 2.87 -22.43 -6.58
CA LEU A 175 3.65 -21.36 -5.94
C LEU A 175 4.14 -20.31 -6.95
N ALA A 176 4.56 -20.75 -8.14
CA ALA A 176 4.97 -19.85 -9.21
C ALA A 176 3.80 -19.01 -9.75
N LEU A 177 2.62 -19.61 -9.91
CA LEU A 177 1.39 -18.93 -10.33
C LEU A 177 0.91 -17.91 -9.26
N GLU A 178 0.98 -18.25 -7.97
CA GLU A 178 0.70 -17.30 -6.88
C GLU A 178 1.66 -16.09 -6.95
N ARG A 179 2.97 -16.33 -7.10
CA ARG A 179 3.97 -15.25 -7.23
C ARG A 179 3.75 -14.41 -8.49
N LEU A 180 3.48 -15.04 -9.63
CA LEU A 180 3.22 -14.35 -10.90
C LEU A 180 1.99 -13.44 -10.77
N LEU A 181 0.94 -13.93 -10.13
CA LEU A 181 -0.28 -13.15 -9.95
C LEU A 181 -0.02 -11.94 -9.04
N PHE A 182 0.69 -12.12 -7.92
CA PHE A 182 1.05 -11.00 -7.05
C PHE A 182 2.01 -10.00 -7.69
N ALA A 183 2.88 -10.43 -8.59
CA ALA A 183 3.85 -9.57 -9.28
C ALA A 183 3.22 -8.78 -10.44
N CYS A 184 2.35 -9.40 -11.23
CA CYS A 184 1.82 -8.78 -12.44
C CYS A 184 0.49 -8.04 -12.22
N CYS A 185 -0.35 -8.52 -11.29
CA CYS A 185 -1.66 -7.94 -11.03
C CYS A 185 -1.63 -6.43 -10.69
N PRO A 186 -0.76 -5.90 -9.80
CA PRO A 186 -0.78 -4.47 -9.49
C PRO A 186 -0.44 -3.56 -10.67
N ILE A 187 0.33 -4.06 -11.66
CA ILE A 187 0.71 -3.28 -12.86
C ILE A 187 -0.40 -3.32 -13.91
N ILE A 188 -0.96 -4.51 -14.16
CA ILE A 188 -2.02 -4.66 -15.18
C ILE A 188 -3.36 -4.11 -14.67
N ALA A 189 -3.71 -4.34 -13.41
CA ALA A 189 -4.95 -3.82 -12.86
C ALA A 189 -4.94 -2.28 -12.77
N SER A 190 -3.83 -1.66 -12.35
CA SER A 190 -3.77 -0.19 -12.28
C SER A 190 -3.89 0.46 -13.65
N THR A 191 -3.29 -0.12 -14.69
CA THR A 191 -3.40 0.38 -16.07
C THR A 191 -4.82 0.23 -16.61
N VAL A 192 -5.45 -0.93 -16.44
CA VAL A 192 -6.84 -1.16 -16.89
C VAL A 192 -7.84 -0.28 -16.13
N PHE A 193 -7.69 -0.11 -14.82
CA PHE A 193 -8.55 0.78 -14.02
C PHE A 193 -8.38 2.22 -14.47
N THR A 194 -7.14 2.66 -14.71
CA THR A 194 -6.88 4.00 -15.22
C THR A 194 -7.55 4.18 -16.57
N TRP A 195 -7.41 3.23 -17.49
CA TRP A 195 -8.06 3.29 -18.80
C TRP A 195 -9.59 3.43 -18.67
N ALA A 196 -10.22 2.60 -17.84
CA ALA A 196 -11.66 2.67 -17.58
C ALA A 196 -12.11 4.00 -16.96
N THR A 197 -11.33 4.57 -16.03
CA THR A 197 -11.68 5.88 -15.45
C THR A 197 -11.50 7.03 -16.43
N VAL A 198 -10.45 6.97 -17.25
CA VAL A 198 -10.14 7.98 -18.24
C VAL A 198 -11.17 7.99 -19.36
N SER A 199 -11.70 6.83 -19.77
CA SER A 199 -12.79 6.77 -20.74
C SER A 199 -14.08 7.41 -20.21
N ALA A 200 -14.31 7.40 -18.89
CA ALA A 200 -15.49 8.00 -18.27
C ALA A 200 -15.33 9.49 -17.93
N VAL A 201 -14.17 9.91 -17.39
CA VAL A 201 -13.97 11.26 -16.81
C VAL A 201 -13.05 12.14 -17.67
N GLY A 202 -12.32 11.55 -18.62
CA GLY A 202 -11.40 12.26 -19.52
C GLY A 202 -9.93 12.27 -19.07
N MET A 203 -9.07 12.74 -19.98
CA MET A 203 -7.60 12.65 -19.86
C MET A 203 -6.95 13.66 -18.91
N VAL A 204 -7.64 14.75 -18.57
CA VAL A 204 -7.02 15.92 -17.90
C VAL A 204 -6.32 15.56 -16.58
N ASN A 205 -6.94 14.69 -15.77
CA ASN A 205 -6.41 14.27 -14.47
C ASN A 205 -5.94 12.80 -14.47
N ALA A 206 -5.68 12.22 -15.64
CA ALA A 206 -5.43 10.79 -15.79
C ALA A 206 -4.24 10.29 -14.96
N ALA A 207 -3.16 11.08 -14.87
CA ALA A 207 -1.99 10.74 -14.07
C ALA A 207 -2.27 10.65 -12.56
N TYR A 208 -3.18 11.48 -12.06
CA TYR A 208 -3.60 11.43 -10.65
C TYR A 208 -4.46 10.20 -10.37
N TYR A 209 -5.33 9.77 -11.29
CA TYR A 209 -6.07 8.51 -11.15
C TYR A 209 -5.12 7.31 -11.11
N LEU A 210 -4.16 7.26 -12.04
CA LEU A 210 -3.13 6.23 -12.09
C LEU A 210 -2.31 6.17 -10.79
N MET A 211 -1.93 7.34 -10.25
CA MET A 211 -1.24 7.46 -8.98
C MET A 211 -2.03 6.81 -7.83
N VAL A 212 -3.33 7.12 -7.73
CA VAL A 212 -4.21 6.58 -6.69
C VAL A 212 -4.35 5.06 -6.82
N PHE A 213 -4.61 4.54 -8.03
CA PHE A 213 -4.70 3.11 -8.26
C PHE A 213 -3.38 2.39 -7.94
N ASN A 214 -2.24 2.95 -8.36
CA ASN A 214 -0.92 2.42 -8.01
C ASN A 214 -0.72 2.37 -6.49
N CYS A 215 -1.13 3.40 -5.73
CA CYS A 215 -1.04 3.39 -4.26
C CYS A 215 -1.90 2.27 -3.64
N ILE A 216 -3.16 2.14 -4.09
CA ILE A 216 -4.09 1.11 -3.60
C ILE A 216 -3.54 -0.29 -3.88
N PHE A 217 -3.13 -0.56 -5.12
CA PHE A 217 -2.62 -1.86 -5.50
C PHE A 217 -1.26 -2.16 -4.86
N TYR A 218 -0.39 -1.16 -4.71
CA TYR A 218 0.85 -1.33 -3.96
C TYR A 218 0.58 -1.78 -2.51
N TRP A 219 -0.42 -1.18 -1.84
CA TRP A 219 -0.80 -1.59 -0.49
C TRP A 219 -1.31 -3.03 -0.40
N LEU A 220 -2.12 -3.42 -1.38
CA LEU A 220 -2.76 -4.74 -1.40
C LEU A 220 -1.75 -5.87 -1.69
N PHE A 221 -0.78 -5.60 -2.57
CA PHE A 221 0.09 -6.61 -3.17
C PHE A 221 1.56 -6.55 -2.71
N SER A 222 2.15 -5.35 -2.60
CA SER A 222 3.61 -5.19 -2.42
C SER A 222 4.09 -5.29 -0.97
N VAL A 223 3.20 -5.09 0.00
CA VAL A 223 3.52 -5.27 1.43
C VAL A 223 3.84 -6.75 1.67
N PRO A 224 4.92 -7.12 2.37
CA PRO A 224 5.37 -8.51 2.50
C PRO A 224 4.26 -9.42 3.04
N ARG A 225 3.87 -10.43 2.25
CA ARG A 225 2.84 -11.42 2.60
C ARG A 225 3.38 -12.83 2.52
N LEU A 226 2.89 -13.66 3.43
CA LEU A 226 3.15 -15.09 3.44
C LEU A 226 2.37 -15.78 2.30
N SER A 227 3.01 -16.75 1.66
CA SER A 227 2.36 -17.61 0.67
C SER A 227 1.22 -18.42 1.28
N SER A 228 0.13 -18.57 0.52
CA SER A 228 -1.06 -19.33 0.95
C SER A 228 -0.78 -20.83 1.06
N PHE A 229 0.20 -21.32 0.30
CA PHE A 229 0.49 -22.74 0.18
C PHE A 229 1.75 -23.17 0.94
N LYS A 230 2.49 -22.21 1.53
CA LYS A 230 3.61 -22.53 2.41
C LYS A 230 3.12 -22.80 3.83
N LEU A 231 3.49 -23.97 4.37
CA LEU A 231 3.06 -24.44 5.68
C LEU A 231 3.37 -23.37 6.76
N LYS A 232 2.35 -22.90 7.46
CA LYS A 232 2.49 -22.06 8.67
C LYS A 232 3.29 -22.86 9.68
N GLN A 233 4.59 -22.64 9.72
CA GLN A 233 5.44 -23.22 10.74
C GLN A 233 5.15 -22.43 12.03
N GLU A 234 4.11 -22.84 12.75
CA GLU A 234 3.81 -22.42 14.12
C GLU A 234 4.86 -22.93 15.13
N VAL A 235 5.98 -23.46 14.65
CA VAL A 235 7.12 -23.81 15.49
C VAL A 235 7.93 -22.54 15.72
N SER A 236 7.58 -21.85 16.80
CA SER A 236 8.42 -20.93 17.58
C SER A 236 9.69 -20.49 16.83
N TYR A 237 9.57 -19.42 16.03
CA TYR A 237 10.73 -18.75 15.46
C TYR A 237 11.63 -18.37 16.62
N HIS A 238 12.72 -19.11 16.83
CA HIS A 238 13.74 -18.76 17.80
C HIS A 238 14.36 -17.44 17.33
N GLY A 239 13.85 -16.32 17.86
CA GLY A 239 14.21 -14.95 17.43
C GLY A 239 13.16 -14.19 16.60
N GLY A 240 11.95 -14.71 16.40
CA GLY A 240 10.79 -13.93 15.92
C GLY A 240 10.82 -13.40 14.47
N ARG A 241 11.85 -13.72 13.67
CA ARG A 241 11.97 -13.27 12.27
C ARG A 241 11.54 -14.37 11.29
N VAL A 242 10.53 -14.06 10.48
CA VAL A 242 10.08 -14.93 9.37
C VAL A 242 11.19 -14.99 8.31
N PRO A 243 11.57 -16.17 7.79
CA PRO A 243 12.57 -16.29 6.74
C PRO A 243 12.04 -15.70 5.43
N ASP A 244 12.93 -15.00 4.71
CA ASP A 244 12.62 -14.25 3.48
C ASP A 244 12.02 -15.16 2.38
N GLU A 245 12.33 -16.46 2.40
CA GLU A 245 11.79 -17.46 1.47
C GLU A 245 10.29 -17.69 1.61
N ASN A 246 9.67 -17.31 2.74
CA ASN A 246 8.23 -17.53 2.95
C ASN A 246 7.34 -16.45 2.33
N PHE A 247 7.94 -15.33 1.87
CA PHE A 247 7.20 -14.27 1.20
C PHE A 247 6.85 -14.66 -0.24
N ILE A 248 5.69 -14.18 -0.72
CA ILE A 248 5.25 -14.40 -2.09
C ILE A 248 6.15 -13.64 -3.08
N LEU A 249 6.46 -12.39 -2.77
CA LEU A 249 7.27 -11.50 -3.61
C LEU A 249 8.73 -11.54 -3.19
N GLY A 250 9.62 -11.53 -4.18
CA GLY A 250 11.05 -11.35 -3.98
C GLY A 250 11.46 -9.88 -3.98
N GLN A 251 12.76 -9.65 -3.92
CA GLN A 251 13.37 -8.32 -3.95
C GLN A 251 13.16 -7.62 -5.29
N LEU A 252 13.27 -8.37 -6.40
CA LEU A 252 13.14 -7.82 -7.75
C LEU A 252 11.72 -7.33 -8.01
N GLU A 253 10.70 -8.12 -7.68
CA GLU A 253 9.30 -7.70 -7.87
C GLU A 253 8.96 -6.52 -6.98
N SER A 254 9.43 -6.53 -5.73
CA SER A 254 9.23 -5.41 -4.80
C SER A 254 9.87 -4.13 -5.34
N CYS A 255 11.08 -4.22 -5.91
CA CYS A 255 11.75 -3.10 -6.58
C CYS A 255 10.93 -2.59 -7.77
N VAL A 256 10.49 -3.47 -8.67
CA VAL A 256 9.65 -3.11 -9.82
C VAL A 256 8.36 -2.43 -9.38
N HIS A 257 7.69 -2.93 -8.34
CA HIS A 257 6.49 -2.29 -7.80
C HIS A 257 6.77 -0.90 -7.23
N THR A 258 7.91 -0.70 -6.56
CA THR A 258 8.29 0.63 -6.07
C THR A 258 8.63 1.59 -7.19
N LEU A 259 9.33 1.14 -8.23
CA LEU A 259 9.62 1.96 -9.41
C LEU A 259 8.32 2.33 -10.15
N ASN A 260 7.40 1.39 -10.31
CA ASN A 260 6.10 1.63 -10.90
C ASN A 260 5.28 2.64 -10.06
N LEU A 261 5.27 2.49 -8.74
CA LEU A 261 4.58 3.42 -7.84
C LEU A 261 5.11 4.86 -7.96
N LEU A 262 6.43 5.04 -7.99
CA LEU A 262 7.07 6.37 -7.93
C LEU A 262 7.15 7.06 -9.29
N PHE A 263 7.50 6.33 -10.36
CA PHE A 263 7.84 6.94 -11.64
C PHE A 263 6.74 6.81 -12.69
N PHE A 264 5.91 5.76 -12.65
CA PHE A 264 4.94 5.54 -13.72
C PHE A 264 3.89 6.65 -13.85
N PRO A 265 3.26 7.15 -12.75
CA PRO A 265 2.35 8.30 -12.85
C PRO A 265 3.02 9.57 -13.37
N LEU A 266 4.26 9.82 -12.94
CA LEU A 266 5.05 10.97 -13.37
C LEU A 266 5.36 10.91 -14.87
N LEU A 267 5.91 9.79 -15.35
CA LEU A 267 6.24 9.59 -16.75
C LEU A 267 5.00 9.66 -17.63
N PHE A 268 3.87 9.12 -17.16
CA PHE A 268 2.60 9.20 -17.86
C PHE A 268 2.09 10.65 -17.96
N HIS A 269 2.23 11.46 -16.91
CA HIS A 269 1.90 12.89 -16.97
C HIS A 269 2.82 13.65 -17.94
N ILE A 270 4.12 13.39 -17.89
CA ILE A 270 5.09 14.00 -18.80
C ILE A 270 4.75 13.65 -20.25
N ALA A 271 4.47 12.38 -20.53
CA ALA A 271 4.14 11.92 -21.88
C ALA A 271 2.82 12.50 -22.40
N SER A 272 1.80 12.64 -21.54
CA SER A 272 0.48 13.15 -21.93
C SER A 272 0.43 14.67 -22.06
N HIS A 273 1.22 15.41 -21.27
CA HIS A 273 1.19 16.87 -21.22
C HIS A 273 2.51 17.56 -21.62
N TYR A 274 3.37 16.88 -22.38
CA TYR A 274 4.75 17.33 -22.69
C TYR A 274 4.85 18.78 -23.20
N SER A 275 3.85 19.27 -23.93
CA SER A 275 3.83 20.63 -24.48
C SER A 275 3.53 21.73 -23.45
N VAL A 276 2.96 21.38 -22.29
CA VAL A 276 2.48 22.35 -21.28
C VAL A 276 3.28 22.29 -19.97
N ILE A 277 4.22 21.35 -19.83
CA ILE A 277 4.94 21.06 -18.57
C ILE A 277 5.59 22.31 -17.95
N PHE A 278 6.23 23.16 -18.75
CA PHE A 278 7.00 24.31 -18.27
C PHE A 278 6.28 25.64 -18.47
N VAL A 279 4.99 25.62 -18.80
CA VAL A 279 4.22 26.84 -19.08
C VAL A 279 3.82 27.56 -17.79
N SER A 280 3.62 26.84 -16.69
CA SER A 280 3.15 27.40 -15.42
C SER A 280 3.87 26.83 -14.21
N ALA A 281 3.96 27.60 -13.12
CA ALA A 281 4.41 27.08 -11.84
C ALA A 281 3.51 25.93 -11.33
N ALA A 282 2.22 25.94 -11.70
CA ALA A 282 1.28 24.88 -11.32
C ALA A 282 1.59 23.53 -11.99
N SER A 283 2.02 23.53 -13.26
CA SER A 283 2.40 22.30 -13.97
C SER A 283 3.71 21.71 -13.44
N ILE A 284 4.64 22.57 -13.00
CA ILE A 284 5.85 22.13 -12.29
C ILE A 284 5.48 21.51 -10.93
N CYS A 285 4.54 22.13 -10.20
CA CYS A 285 4.02 21.57 -8.95
C CYS A 285 3.36 20.19 -9.17
N ASP A 286 2.65 19.99 -10.29
CA ASP A 286 2.04 18.71 -10.62
C ASP A 286 3.08 17.58 -10.75
N LEU A 287 4.25 17.85 -11.37
CA LEU A 287 5.35 16.88 -11.42
C LEU A 287 5.85 16.50 -10.02
N PHE A 288 6.06 17.50 -9.16
CA PHE A 288 6.52 17.25 -7.81
C PHE A 288 5.47 16.49 -6.98
N LEU A 289 4.19 16.83 -7.10
CA LEU A 289 3.11 16.13 -6.39
C LEU A 289 3.01 14.67 -6.85
N LEU A 290 3.06 14.42 -8.16
CA LEU A 290 2.98 13.07 -8.71
C LEU A 290 4.15 12.16 -8.31
N PHE A 291 5.30 12.72 -7.94
CA PHE A 291 6.44 11.94 -7.41
C PHE A 291 6.43 11.86 -5.87
N PHE A 292 6.29 12.98 -5.18
CA PHE A 292 6.44 13.05 -3.74
C PHE A 292 5.24 12.51 -2.96
N ILE A 293 4.02 12.54 -3.52
CA ILE A 293 2.86 11.90 -2.87
C ILE A 293 3.04 10.36 -2.82
N PRO A 294 3.32 9.65 -3.93
CA PRO A 294 3.62 8.22 -3.88
C PRO A 294 4.84 7.91 -3.01
N PHE A 295 5.83 8.80 -2.98
CA PHE A 295 7.00 8.63 -2.12
C PHE A 295 6.66 8.72 -0.62
N LEU A 296 5.86 9.70 -0.20
CA LEU A 296 5.33 9.76 1.17
C LEU A 296 4.51 8.52 1.51
N PHE A 297 3.66 8.08 0.59
CA PHE A 297 2.88 6.87 0.75
C PHE A 297 3.77 5.62 0.89
N GLN A 298 4.85 5.52 0.11
CA GLN A 298 5.84 4.44 0.19
C GLN A 298 6.55 4.43 1.55
N LEU A 299 6.93 5.61 2.05
CA LEU A 299 7.53 5.75 3.38
C LEU A 299 6.55 5.38 4.48
N TYR A 300 5.26 5.69 4.34
CA TYR A 300 4.23 5.20 5.23
C TYR A 300 4.07 3.67 5.15
N ALA A 301 4.02 3.09 3.94
CA ALA A 301 3.95 1.64 3.73
C ALA A 301 5.17 0.91 4.30
N SER A 302 6.32 1.57 4.40
CA SER A 302 7.51 1.03 5.06
C SER A 302 7.27 0.70 6.55
N THR A 303 6.32 1.37 7.23
CA THR A 303 5.95 1.05 8.62
C THR A 303 5.39 -0.36 8.76
N ARG A 304 4.81 -0.89 7.68
CA ARG A 304 4.30 -2.26 7.57
C ARG A 304 5.25 -3.21 6.83
N GLY A 305 6.50 -2.79 6.61
CA GLY A 305 7.52 -3.59 5.95
C GLY A 305 7.56 -3.46 4.42
N GLY A 306 6.94 -2.46 3.78
CA GLY A 306 7.02 -2.29 2.32
C GLY A 306 8.44 -2.11 1.74
N LEU A 307 9.41 -1.73 2.58
CA LEU A 307 10.83 -1.55 2.23
C LEU A 307 11.74 -2.64 2.83
N TRP A 308 11.18 -3.80 3.17
CA TRP A 308 11.92 -4.92 3.77
C TRP A 308 13.13 -5.39 2.96
N TRP A 309 13.10 -5.19 1.64
CA TRP A 309 14.13 -5.59 0.69
C TRP A 309 15.32 -4.62 0.59
N VAL A 310 15.18 -3.36 1.06
CA VAL A 310 16.23 -2.33 0.94
C VAL A 310 17.26 -2.44 2.07
N THR A 311 16.81 -2.53 3.32
CA THR A 311 17.70 -2.68 4.45
C THR A 311 17.04 -3.53 5.54
N LYS A 312 17.84 -4.40 6.16
CA LYS A 312 17.41 -5.21 7.30
C LYS A 312 17.59 -4.48 8.64
N ASN A 313 18.23 -3.31 8.64
CA ASN A 313 18.54 -2.51 9.84
C ASN A 313 17.39 -1.55 10.14
N GLU A 314 16.69 -1.77 11.26
CA GLU A 314 15.53 -0.96 11.65
C GLU A 314 15.88 0.51 11.91
N HIS A 315 17.02 0.78 12.55
CA HIS A 315 17.49 2.15 12.82
C HIS A 315 17.78 2.95 11.54
N GLN A 316 18.41 2.32 10.55
CA GLN A 316 18.66 2.97 9.26
C GLN A 316 17.35 3.24 8.53
N LEU A 317 16.41 2.29 8.54
CA LEU A 317 15.10 2.45 7.92
C LEU A 317 14.29 3.57 8.58
N GLN A 318 14.35 3.69 9.90
CA GLN A 318 13.70 4.77 10.64
C GLN A 318 14.31 6.13 10.29
N SER A 319 15.63 6.24 10.23
CA SER A 319 16.32 7.47 9.82
C SER A 319 15.92 7.90 8.41
N ILE A 320 15.96 6.97 7.45
CA ILE A 320 15.52 7.20 6.07
C ILE A 320 14.07 7.68 6.04
N ARG A 321 13.17 7.05 6.80
CA ARG A 321 11.75 7.41 6.84
C ARG A 321 11.52 8.83 7.35
N VAL A 322 12.19 9.20 8.42
CA VAL A 322 12.00 10.53 9.04
C VAL A 322 12.61 11.62 8.17
N VAL A 323 13.86 11.45 7.71
CA VAL A 323 14.55 12.48 6.92
C VAL A 323 13.89 12.66 5.56
N ASN A 324 13.72 11.58 4.79
CA ASN A 324 13.10 11.67 3.47
C ASN A 324 11.61 12.01 3.57
N GLY A 325 10.94 11.58 4.63
CA GLY A 325 9.54 11.93 4.90
C GLY A 325 9.38 13.42 5.16
N ALA A 326 10.27 14.03 5.94
CA ALA A 326 10.25 15.47 6.19
C ALA A 326 10.49 16.29 4.91
N ILE A 327 11.48 15.90 4.10
CA ILE A 327 11.76 16.56 2.81
C ILE A 327 10.56 16.43 1.87
N ALA A 328 10.01 15.23 1.73
CA ALA A 328 8.89 14.98 0.84
C ALA A 328 7.62 15.73 1.29
N LEU A 329 7.37 15.77 2.60
CA LEU A 329 6.24 16.49 3.19
C LEU A 329 6.38 17.99 2.94
N PHE A 330 7.57 18.55 3.12
CA PHE A 330 7.85 19.96 2.82
C PHE A 330 7.55 20.30 1.35
N VAL A 331 8.06 19.50 0.41
CA VAL A 331 7.82 19.73 -1.03
C VAL A 331 6.33 19.63 -1.36
N VAL A 332 5.64 18.58 -0.89
CA VAL A 332 4.20 18.39 -1.15
C VAL A 332 3.38 19.55 -0.61
N VAL A 333 3.67 19.99 0.61
CA VAL A 333 2.95 21.11 1.23
C VAL A 333 3.12 22.39 0.42
N ILE A 334 4.35 22.74 0.03
CA ILE A 334 4.60 23.93 -0.81
C ILE A 334 3.88 23.84 -2.15
N CYS A 335 3.92 22.68 -2.81
CA CYS A 335 3.22 22.48 -4.08
C CYS A 335 1.69 22.63 -3.92
N LEU A 336 1.11 22.12 -2.83
CA LEU A 336 -0.30 22.31 -2.51
C LEU A 336 -0.63 23.76 -2.16
N GLU A 337 0.27 24.48 -1.47
CA GLU A 337 0.10 25.90 -1.19
C GLU A 337 0.01 26.72 -2.47
N VAL A 338 0.96 26.54 -3.39
CA VAL A 338 0.98 27.27 -4.68
C VAL A 338 -0.26 26.92 -5.52
N ARG A 339 -0.57 25.64 -5.67
CA ARG A 339 -1.62 25.16 -6.59
C ARG A 339 -3.04 25.27 -6.05
N VAL A 340 -3.23 25.02 -4.75
CA VAL A 340 -4.56 24.96 -4.14
C VAL A 340 -4.81 26.25 -3.37
N VAL A 341 -3.97 26.55 -2.39
CA VAL A 341 -4.24 27.64 -1.44
C VAL A 341 -4.18 29.01 -2.14
N PHE A 342 -3.06 29.35 -2.78
CA PHE A 342 -2.90 30.67 -3.39
C PHE A 342 -3.62 30.79 -4.74
N HIS A 343 -3.55 29.76 -5.58
CA HIS A 343 -4.19 29.81 -6.89
C HIS A 343 -5.72 29.70 -6.84
N SER A 344 -6.27 28.79 -6.02
CA SER A 344 -7.74 28.57 -5.96
C SER A 344 -8.41 29.32 -4.81
N PHE A 345 -7.78 29.37 -3.63
CA PHE A 345 -8.37 29.97 -2.42
C PHE A 345 -7.77 31.32 -2.03
N GLY A 346 -6.91 31.92 -2.86
CA GLY A 346 -6.21 33.16 -2.52
C GLY A 346 -7.14 34.32 -2.18
N ARG A 347 -8.36 34.33 -2.72
CA ARG A 347 -9.39 35.34 -2.44
C ARG A 347 -9.95 35.29 -1.01
N TYR A 348 -9.84 34.15 -0.33
CA TYR A 348 -10.35 33.98 1.04
C TYR A 348 -9.31 34.31 2.11
N ILE A 349 -8.08 34.58 1.71
CA ILE A 349 -7.00 34.93 2.64
C ILE A 349 -7.14 36.41 2.97
N GLN A 350 -7.48 36.72 4.23
CA GLN A 350 -7.73 38.10 4.67
C GLN A 350 -6.45 38.85 5.07
N VAL A 351 -5.33 38.13 5.20
CA VAL A 351 -4.05 38.70 5.62
C VAL A 351 -3.30 39.28 4.41
N PRO A 352 -2.75 40.52 4.50
CA PRO A 352 -1.97 41.09 3.41
C PRO A 352 -0.60 40.39 3.23
N PRO A 353 -0.05 40.36 2.00
CA PRO A 353 1.34 39.97 1.77
C PRO A 353 2.33 40.89 2.50
N PRO A 354 3.46 40.37 3.03
CA PRO A 354 4.00 39.01 2.90
C PRO A 354 3.59 38.03 4.00
N LEU A 355 2.83 38.48 5.01
CA LEU A 355 2.47 37.67 6.18
C LEU A 355 1.54 36.50 5.82
N ASN A 356 0.76 36.63 4.74
CA ASN A 356 -0.06 35.56 4.22
C ASN A 356 0.74 34.30 3.91
N TYR A 357 1.88 34.42 3.22
CA TYR A 357 2.74 33.29 2.86
C TYR A 357 3.26 32.59 4.12
N LEU A 358 3.79 33.36 5.07
CA LEU A 358 4.33 32.82 6.31
C LEU A 358 3.26 32.10 7.14
N LEU A 359 2.09 32.70 7.34
CA LEU A 359 1.04 32.12 8.18
C LEU A 359 0.39 30.90 7.53
N VAL A 360 0.18 30.93 6.20
CA VAL A 360 -0.30 29.76 5.45
C VAL A 360 0.70 28.62 5.57
N THR A 361 1.99 28.88 5.35
CA THR A 361 3.03 27.85 5.45
C THR A 361 3.15 27.30 6.87
N ILE A 362 3.11 28.13 7.91
CA ILE A 362 3.10 27.66 9.31
C ILE A 362 1.89 26.73 9.55
N THR A 363 0.72 27.11 9.05
CA THR A 363 -0.51 26.35 9.27
C THR A 363 -0.47 25.00 8.54
N MET A 364 -0.15 25.01 7.24
CA MET A 364 -0.14 23.83 6.39
C MET A 364 1.01 22.89 6.74
N LEU A 365 2.24 23.40 6.81
CA LEU A 365 3.43 22.59 7.11
C LEU A 365 3.41 22.11 8.55
N GLY A 366 3.05 22.98 9.50
CA GLY A 366 2.94 22.60 10.91
C GLY A 366 1.86 21.55 11.14
N GLY A 367 0.68 21.70 10.51
CA GLY A 367 -0.39 20.70 10.56
C GLY A 367 0.01 19.36 9.95
N ALA A 368 0.61 19.39 8.76
CA ALA A 368 1.10 18.18 8.09
C ALA A 368 2.22 17.48 8.88
N ALA A 369 3.19 18.25 9.41
CA ALA A 369 4.28 17.72 10.23
C ALA A 369 3.75 17.10 11.54
N ALA A 370 2.79 17.74 12.20
CA ALA A 370 2.13 17.20 13.39
C ALA A 370 1.39 15.89 13.08
N ALA A 371 0.62 15.84 11.99
CA ALA A 371 -0.05 14.62 11.54
C ALA A 371 0.94 13.50 11.20
N GLY A 372 2.05 13.83 10.50
CA GLY A 372 3.12 12.90 10.17
C GLY A 372 3.82 12.34 11.41
N ALA A 373 4.18 13.20 12.37
CA ALA A 373 4.79 12.79 13.64
C ALA A 373 3.88 11.85 14.43
N TYR A 374 2.57 12.12 14.45
CA TYR A 374 1.60 11.23 15.07
C TYR A 374 1.47 9.90 14.32
N ALA A 375 1.36 9.91 13.00
CA ALA A 375 1.26 8.71 12.17
C ALA A 375 2.48 7.79 12.29
N LEU A 376 3.66 8.36 12.53
CA LEU A 376 4.90 7.63 12.79
C LEU A 376 5.08 7.19 14.25
N GLY A 377 4.17 7.58 15.14
CA GLY A 377 4.24 7.23 16.57
C GLY A 377 5.35 7.94 17.33
N MET A 378 5.82 9.11 16.84
CA MET A 378 6.91 9.87 17.48
C MET A 378 6.45 10.64 18.75
N VAL A 379 5.14 10.70 18.98
CA VAL A 379 4.53 11.34 20.16
C VAL A 379 4.39 10.31 21.28
N SER A 380 5.53 9.89 21.86
CA SER A 380 5.57 8.96 23.01
C SER A 380 6.05 9.61 24.29
N ASP A 381 6.94 10.60 24.20
CA ASP A 381 7.69 11.12 25.34
C ASP A 381 7.11 12.45 25.82
N ALA A 382 7.37 12.81 27.07
CA ALA A 382 6.90 14.07 27.64
C ALA A 382 7.34 15.29 26.80
N PHE A 383 8.60 15.29 26.35
CA PHE A 383 9.15 16.37 25.52
C PHE A 383 8.53 16.43 24.11
N SER A 384 8.36 15.28 23.44
CA SER A 384 7.73 15.24 22.11
C SER A 384 6.23 15.56 22.18
N SER A 385 5.56 15.19 23.27
CA SER A 385 4.17 15.58 23.53
C SER A 385 4.03 17.09 23.75
N LEU A 386 4.99 17.72 24.42
CA LEU A 386 5.01 19.17 24.62
C LEU A 386 5.24 19.91 23.30
N GLY A 387 6.21 19.47 22.49
CA GLY A 387 6.43 20.00 21.15
C GLY A 387 5.20 19.86 20.24
N PHE A 388 4.53 18.70 20.30
CA PHE A 388 3.28 18.46 19.57
C PHE A 388 2.17 19.43 20.02
N THR A 389 1.98 19.63 21.33
CA THR A 389 1.00 20.59 21.85
C THR A 389 1.31 22.03 21.44
N ALA A 390 2.57 22.47 21.53
CA ALA A 390 2.97 23.81 21.11
C ALA A 390 2.72 24.03 19.61
N SER A 391 3.08 23.05 18.77
CA SER A 391 2.84 23.11 17.34
C SER A 391 1.35 23.21 17.01
N ALA A 392 0.49 22.43 17.66
CA ALA A 392 -0.95 22.46 17.43
C ALA A 392 -1.58 23.82 17.82
N VAL A 393 -1.12 24.42 18.92
CA VAL A 393 -1.57 25.76 19.36
C VAL A 393 -1.16 26.83 18.34
N ILE A 394 0.10 26.80 17.89
CA ILE A 394 0.63 27.77 16.91
C ILE A 394 -0.09 27.62 15.56
N VAL A 395 -0.24 26.39 15.06
CA VAL A 395 -0.93 26.08 13.80
C VAL A 395 -2.39 26.53 13.85
N SER A 396 -3.10 26.25 14.95
CA SER A 396 -4.50 26.65 15.07
C SER A 396 -4.68 28.16 15.17
N SER A 397 -3.74 28.86 15.82
CA SER A 397 -3.75 30.32 15.93
C SER A 397 -3.43 30.97 14.58
N ALA A 398 -2.41 30.48 13.88
CA ALA A 398 -2.02 30.95 12.55
C ALA A 398 -3.14 30.73 11.53
N GLY A 399 -3.77 29.55 11.52
CA GLY A 399 -4.89 29.24 10.63
C GLY A 399 -6.10 30.15 10.86
N ALA A 400 -6.41 30.48 12.11
CA ALA A 400 -7.48 31.41 12.44
C ALA A 400 -7.22 32.82 11.89
N ILE A 401 -5.98 33.30 11.99
CA ILE A 401 -5.59 34.62 11.45
C ILE A 401 -5.66 34.61 9.92
N VAL A 402 -5.21 33.55 9.24
CA VAL A 402 -5.27 33.41 7.77
C VAL A 402 -6.71 33.54 7.26
N VAL A 403 -7.64 32.90 7.95
CA VAL A 403 -9.07 32.89 7.62
C VAL A 403 -9.77 34.22 7.98
N GLY A 404 -9.10 35.09 8.75
CA GLY A 404 -9.65 36.38 9.16
C GLY A 404 -10.53 36.33 10.40
N PHE A 405 -10.28 35.35 11.29
CA PHE A 405 -10.92 35.33 12.59
C PHE A 405 -10.49 36.55 13.41
N PRO A 406 -11.40 37.23 14.14
CA PRO A 406 -11.05 38.46 14.85
C PRO A 406 -9.93 38.19 15.87
N VAL A 407 -8.93 39.07 15.88
CA VAL A 407 -7.70 38.90 16.69
C VAL A 407 -8.03 38.73 18.18
N LEU A 408 -9.07 39.40 18.68
CA LEU A 408 -9.56 39.30 20.06
C LEU A 408 -9.94 37.86 20.44
N PHE A 409 -10.43 37.07 19.49
CA PHE A 409 -10.93 35.72 19.72
C PHE A 409 -9.91 34.63 19.37
N VAL A 410 -8.69 34.96 18.91
CA VAL A 410 -7.60 33.99 18.62
C VAL A 410 -7.28 33.01 19.77
N PRO A 411 -7.45 33.37 21.07
CA PRO A 411 -7.32 32.39 22.15
C PRO A 411 -8.26 31.18 22.02
N LEU A 412 -9.44 31.33 21.39
CA LEU A 412 -10.38 30.22 21.19
C LEU A 412 -9.80 29.13 20.26
N PRO A 413 -9.32 29.44 19.04
CA PRO A 413 -8.54 28.53 18.21
C PRO A 413 -7.33 27.94 18.93
N ALA A 414 -6.55 28.75 19.66
CA ALA A 414 -5.38 28.28 20.40
C ALA A 414 -5.75 27.18 21.41
N VAL A 415 -6.84 27.38 22.15
CA VAL A 415 -7.39 26.41 23.11
C VAL A 415 -7.93 25.17 22.39
N ALA A 416 -8.55 25.32 21.21
CA ALA A 416 -8.97 24.19 20.38
C ALA A 416 -7.77 23.31 19.98
N GLY A 417 -6.68 23.92 19.48
CA GLY A 417 -5.44 23.23 19.16
C GLY A 417 -4.81 22.51 20.36
N PHE A 418 -4.86 23.13 21.54
CA PHE A 418 -4.41 22.49 22.79
C PHE A 418 -5.24 21.24 23.14
N TYR A 419 -6.56 21.31 23.07
CA TYR A 419 -7.44 20.18 23.35
C TYR A 419 -7.31 19.05 22.31
N LEU A 420 -7.10 19.39 21.04
CA LEU A 420 -6.76 18.43 19.99
C LEU A 420 -5.46 17.69 20.33
N ALA A 421 -4.41 18.41 20.68
CA ALA A 421 -3.13 17.79 21.02
C ALA A 421 -3.23 16.91 22.28
N ARG A 422 -4.00 17.36 23.28
CA ARG A 422 -4.29 16.59 24.50
C ARG A 422 -5.09 15.33 24.19
N PHE A 423 -6.04 15.38 23.26
CA PHE A 423 -6.79 14.20 22.82
C PHE A 423 -5.85 13.16 22.22
N PHE A 424 -4.94 13.53 21.33
CA PHE A 424 -4.01 12.57 20.73
C PHE A 424 -2.96 12.05 21.73
N ALA A 425 -2.51 12.87 22.68
CA ALA A 425 -1.53 12.45 23.70
C ALA A 425 -2.15 11.58 24.80
N ARG A 426 -3.35 11.91 25.30
CA ARG A 426 -3.98 11.26 26.46
C ARG A 426 -5.22 10.43 26.14
N LYS A 427 -5.67 10.39 24.88
CA LYS A 427 -6.88 9.69 24.40
C LYS A 427 -8.16 10.00 25.18
N SER A 428 -8.26 11.21 25.74
CA SER A 428 -9.39 11.63 26.57
C SER A 428 -10.58 12.12 25.76
N ILE A 429 -11.75 11.50 25.90
CA ILE A 429 -12.98 11.85 25.18
C ILE A 429 -13.44 13.29 25.46
N SER A 430 -13.29 13.78 26.69
CA SER A 430 -13.65 15.16 27.06
C SER A 430 -12.87 16.21 26.25
N SER A 431 -11.57 16.01 26.01
CA SER A 431 -10.76 16.91 25.18
C SER A 431 -11.21 16.90 23.72
N TYR A 432 -11.71 15.77 23.22
CA TYR A 432 -12.28 15.69 21.88
C TYR A 432 -13.53 16.55 21.75
N PHE A 433 -14.48 16.45 22.69
CA PHE A 433 -15.67 17.30 22.69
C PHE A 433 -15.32 18.79 22.76
N ALA A 434 -14.37 19.18 23.62
CA ALA A 434 -13.92 20.56 23.71
C ALA A 434 -13.32 21.06 22.39
N PHE A 435 -12.49 20.24 21.72
CA PHE A 435 -11.97 20.56 20.38
C PHE A 435 -13.09 20.69 19.34
N VAL A 436 -14.04 19.76 19.30
CA VAL A 436 -15.14 19.78 18.31
C VAL A 436 -16.00 21.03 18.48
N VAL A 437 -16.38 21.39 19.71
CA VAL A 437 -17.18 22.59 19.96
C VAL A 437 -16.43 23.85 19.52
N LEU A 438 -15.18 24.02 19.95
CA LEU A 438 -14.40 25.20 19.61
C LEU A 438 -14.04 25.28 18.12
N GLY A 439 -13.71 24.15 17.50
CA GLY A 439 -13.43 24.05 16.06
C GLY A 439 -14.68 24.32 15.22
N SER A 440 -15.86 23.84 15.65
CA SER A 440 -17.11 24.11 14.95
C SER A 440 -17.45 25.59 14.92
N LEU A 441 -17.14 26.34 15.98
CA LEU A 441 -17.34 27.79 16.04
C LEU A 441 -16.48 28.52 14.98
N MET A 442 -15.23 28.10 14.80
CA MET A 442 -14.37 28.62 13.71
C MET A 442 -14.94 28.33 12.32
N VAL A 443 -15.44 27.11 12.10
CA VAL A 443 -16.04 26.74 10.81
C VAL A 443 -17.31 27.56 10.56
N ILE A 444 -18.14 27.76 11.58
CA ILE A 444 -19.34 28.61 11.49
C ILE A 444 -18.94 30.04 11.12
N TRP A 445 -17.90 30.60 11.74
CA TRP A 445 -17.41 31.94 11.39
C TRP A 445 -16.91 32.05 9.96
N PHE A 446 -16.25 31.01 9.43
CA PHE A 446 -15.76 31.04 8.05
C PHE A 446 -16.88 30.94 7.01
N VAL A 447 -17.97 30.23 7.35
CA VAL A 447 -19.10 29.99 6.45
C VAL A 447 -20.09 31.14 6.44
N MET A 448 -20.27 31.83 7.58
CA MET A 448 -21.11 33.03 7.73
C MET A 448 -20.40 34.27 7.21
#